data_AF-A0A947ZFH1-F1
#
_entry.id   AF-A0A947ZFH1-F1
#
_cell.length_a   1.000
_cell.length_b   1.000
_cell.length_c   1.000
_cell.angle_alpha   90.00
_cell.angle_beta   90.00
_cell.angle_gamma   90.00
#
_symmetry.space_group_name_H-M   'P 1'
#
loop_
_entity.id
_entity.type
_entity.pdbx_description
1 polymer ?
#
loop_
_entity_poly.entity_id
_entity_poly.type
_entity_poly.pdbx_seq_one_letter_code
_entity_poly.pdbx_strand_id
1 'polypeptide(L)'
;TNNTNNTTTPCVPDPSGYECSNCIDDDGDGFIDGMDPGCSSPDDRLEGSFSTDIPGDDTNTTMQDCWFDGNSGGGDDGCDVHICCILDECPAEYQGSYDPSECATAVTQDCVDNCGPFVVPGCDCFGCCTICAGPDCYNIFIGSPRISPDCDQDSIDDPVACPRCTLSQECGAPCDPANCILCPGQTEADLPPECTGESVCPNDELPCTVSAECEAGDYCATGCCIAIPNVQ
;
A
#
# COMPACT_ATOMS: atom_id res chain seq x y z
N THR A 1 8.82 9.61 41.85
CA THR A 1 8.69 8.16 41.62
C THR A 1 9.10 7.91 40.20
N ASN A 2 10.21 7.18 40.01
CA ASN A 2 10.67 6.74 38.69
C ASN A 2 9.57 5.92 38.02
N ASN A 3 9.28 6.19 36.74
CA ASN A 3 8.89 5.14 35.82
C ASN A 3 9.88 5.16 34.67
N THR A 4 10.50 4.00 34.46
CA THR A 4 11.62 3.71 33.58
C THR A 4 11.11 3.11 32.27
N ASN A 5 11.79 3.44 31.18
CA ASN A 5 11.75 2.81 29.85
C ASN A 5 10.62 3.29 28.91
N ASN A 6 10.82 4.46 28.30
CA ASN A 6 10.44 4.63 26.90
C ASN A 6 11.74 4.71 26.10
N THR A 7 12.24 3.55 25.68
CA THR A 7 13.29 3.46 24.66
C THR A 7 12.59 3.48 23.32
N THR A 8 12.18 4.66 22.86
CA THR A 8 11.73 4.82 21.47
C THR A 8 12.88 4.42 20.56
N THR A 9 12.68 3.35 19.79
CA THR A 9 13.62 2.97 18.74
C THR A 9 13.76 4.18 17.80
N PRO A 10 14.98 4.71 17.58
CA PRO A 10 15.14 5.85 16.70
C PRO A 10 14.87 5.41 15.26
N CYS A 11 14.15 6.24 14.50
CA CYS A 11 14.08 6.08 13.04
C CYS A 11 15.49 6.18 12.44
N VAL A 12 15.79 5.32 11.46
CA VAL A 12 17.07 5.28 10.76
C VAL A 12 16.78 5.48 9.28
N PRO A 13 17.22 6.59 8.66
CA PRO A 13 16.91 6.87 7.27
C PRO A 13 17.66 5.91 6.34
N ASP A 14 17.00 5.51 5.27
CA ASP A 14 17.61 4.75 4.18
C ASP A 14 18.68 5.60 3.45
N PRO A 15 19.81 5.01 3.02
CA PRO A 15 20.85 5.75 2.32
C PRO A 15 20.44 6.37 0.98
N SER A 16 19.37 5.90 0.34
CA SER A 16 18.80 6.49 -0.88
C SER A 16 18.29 7.92 -0.65
N GLY A 17 17.74 8.17 0.55
CA GLY A 17 17.13 9.44 0.92
C GLY A 17 15.81 9.72 0.19
N TYR A 18 15.10 8.68 -0.25
CA TYR A 18 13.76 8.82 -0.79
C TYR A 18 12.77 9.26 0.29
N GLU A 19 11.71 9.96 -0.11
CA GLU A 19 10.75 10.60 0.81
C GLU A 19 10.11 9.57 1.75
N CYS A 20 9.71 8.41 1.22
CA CYS A 20 9.13 7.34 2.00
C CYS A 20 10.11 6.55 2.90
N SER A 21 11.39 6.94 3.03
CA SER A 21 12.31 6.19 3.90
C SER A 21 13.40 7.05 4.54
N ASN A 22 13.20 8.36 4.61
CA ASN A 22 14.22 9.29 5.10
C ASN A 22 13.95 9.84 6.52
N CYS A 23 12.93 9.33 7.22
CA CYS A 23 12.53 9.74 8.57
C CYS A 23 12.03 11.18 8.67
N ILE A 24 11.49 11.73 7.59
CA ILE A 24 10.91 13.06 7.51
C ILE A 24 9.46 12.90 7.04
N ASP A 25 8.61 13.78 7.53
CA ASP A 25 7.28 14.06 6.98
C ASP A 25 7.49 15.11 5.88
N ASP A 26 7.75 14.66 4.66
CA ASP A 26 8.14 15.49 3.51
C ASP A 26 6.95 16.25 2.91
N ASP A 27 5.74 15.73 3.05
CA ASP A 27 4.51 16.36 2.54
C ASP A 27 3.77 17.22 3.59
N GLY A 28 4.04 16.99 4.88
CA GLY A 28 3.54 17.78 6.00
C GLY A 28 2.17 17.35 6.54
N ASP A 29 1.70 16.15 6.21
CA ASP A 29 0.40 15.62 6.63
C ASP A 29 0.38 15.06 8.07
N GLY A 30 1.58 14.83 8.63
CA GLY A 30 1.81 14.34 9.99
C GLY A 30 2.03 12.83 10.10
N PHE A 31 2.01 12.10 9.00
CA PHE A 31 2.55 10.75 8.87
C PHE A 31 4.02 10.83 8.40
N ILE A 32 4.74 9.73 8.53
CA ILE A 32 6.18 9.68 8.25
C ILE A 32 6.49 8.34 7.59
N ASP A 33 7.15 8.38 6.44
CA ASP A 33 7.67 7.21 5.73
C ASP A 33 6.56 6.15 5.57
N GLY A 34 6.77 4.91 6.02
CA GLY A 34 5.80 3.83 5.79
C GLY A 34 4.57 3.89 6.67
N MET A 35 4.51 4.82 7.61
CA MET A 35 3.25 5.14 8.28
C MET A 35 2.39 6.09 7.42
N ASP A 36 2.98 6.73 6.43
CA ASP A 36 2.29 7.56 5.46
C ASP A 36 1.51 6.70 4.45
N PRO A 37 0.22 6.98 4.22
CA PRO A 37 -0.58 6.24 3.25
C PRO A 37 -0.14 6.43 1.79
N GLY A 38 0.53 7.53 1.46
CA GLY A 38 1.13 7.76 0.14
C GLY A 38 2.28 6.79 -0.16
N CYS A 39 2.95 6.30 0.89
CA CYS A 39 4.12 5.44 0.75
C CYS A 39 3.77 3.97 0.52
N SER A 40 4.08 3.48 -0.68
CA SER A 40 3.87 2.08 -1.06
C SER A 40 5.04 1.16 -0.69
N SER A 41 6.26 1.70 -0.60
CA SER A 41 7.49 0.95 -0.34
C SER A 41 8.61 1.92 0.12
N PRO A 42 9.77 1.42 0.63
CA PRO A 42 10.90 2.32 0.95
C PRO A 42 11.59 2.93 -0.28
N ASP A 43 11.41 2.32 -1.46
CA ASP A 43 11.94 2.81 -2.74
C ASP A 43 11.05 3.87 -3.39
N ASP A 44 9.84 4.06 -2.86
CA ASP A 44 8.91 5.09 -3.23
C ASP A 44 9.50 6.47 -2.94
N ARG A 45 9.43 7.36 -3.93
CA ARG A 45 10.12 8.65 -3.89
C ARG A 45 9.22 9.82 -3.59
N LEU A 46 7.89 9.62 -3.53
CA LEU A 46 6.92 10.70 -3.43
C LEU A 46 5.94 10.41 -2.30
N GLU A 47 6.18 10.98 -1.12
CA GLU A 47 5.29 10.77 0.04
C GLU A 47 3.92 11.44 -0.19
N GLY A 48 3.90 12.64 -0.79
CA GLY A 48 2.68 13.41 -1.03
C GLY A 48 1.83 13.01 -2.23
N SER A 49 1.98 11.80 -2.76
CA SER A 49 1.21 11.28 -3.90
C SER A 49 1.11 9.76 -3.85
N PHE A 50 0.11 9.18 -4.50
CA PHE A 50 0.07 7.72 -4.72
C PHE A 50 0.85 7.26 -5.97
N SER A 51 1.60 8.16 -6.59
CA SER A 51 2.56 7.87 -7.65
C SER A 51 3.93 7.61 -7.03
N THR A 52 4.65 6.57 -7.46
CA THR A 52 5.89 6.17 -6.76
C THR A 52 7.18 6.82 -7.30
N ASP A 53 7.17 7.27 -8.55
CA ASP A 53 8.39 7.61 -9.35
C ASP A 53 9.44 6.48 -9.35
N ILE A 54 9.04 5.24 -9.05
CA ILE A 54 9.89 4.07 -9.21
C ILE A 54 9.98 3.72 -10.71
N PRO A 55 11.19 3.55 -11.27
CA PRO A 55 11.35 3.19 -12.68
C PRO A 55 10.78 1.80 -13.01
N GLY A 56 9.52 1.73 -13.41
CA GLY A 56 8.84 0.46 -13.74
C GLY A 56 7.35 0.55 -13.51
N ASP A 57 6.95 1.16 -12.39
CA ASP A 57 5.56 1.21 -11.91
C ASP A 57 4.61 2.01 -12.83
N ASP A 58 5.16 2.95 -13.59
CA ASP A 58 4.40 3.77 -14.54
C ASP A 58 4.31 3.16 -15.96
N THR A 59 4.67 1.88 -16.13
CA THR A 59 4.59 1.28 -17.45
C THR A 59 3.12 1.13 -17.87
N ASN A 60 2.83 1.56 -19.09
CA ASN A 60 1.48 1.71 -19.62
C ASN A 60 0.89 0.32 -19.96
N THR A 61 0.54 -0.47 -18.96
CA THR A 61 -0.08 -1.78 -19.13
C THR A 61 -1.55 -1.70 -18.73
N THR A 62 -2.42 -2.18 -19.62
CA THR A 62 -3.84 -2.41 -19.27
C THR A 62 -3.99 -3.61 -18.32
N MET A 63 -2.91 -4.36 -18.13
CA MET A 63 -2.81 -5.49 -17.23
C MET A 63 -1.93 -5.10 -16.05
N GLN A 64 -2.45 -5.34 -14.86
CA GLN A 64 -1.75 -5.17 -13.60
C GLN A 64 -1.09 -6.48 -13.22
N ASP A 65 0.19 -6.41 -12.93
CA ASP A 65 0.92 -7.39 -12.15
C ASP A 65 0.97 -6.94 -10.68
N CYS A 66 1.96 -7.37 -9.90
CA CYS A 66 2.15 -6.93 -8.53
C CYS A 66 2.48 -5.43 -8.51
N TRP A 67 1.63 -4.66 -7.83
CA TRP A 67 1.89 -3.23 -7.66
C TRP A 67 3.07 -2.96 -6.71
N PHE A 68 3.27 -3.83 -5.72
CA PHE A 68 4.17 -3.59 -4.59
C PHE A 68 5.58 -4.16 -4.78
N ASP A 69 5.95 -4.64 -5.97
CA ASP A 69 7.26 -5.21 -6.24
C ASP A 69 8.25 -4.27 -6.96
N GLY A 70 7.80 -3.06 -7.31
CA GLY A 70 8.62 -2.01 -7.91
C GLY A 70 8.95 -2.22 -9.38
N ASN A 71 8.22 -3.08 -10.11
CA ASN A 71 8.41 -3.26 -11.54
C ASN A 71 7.11 -3.29 -12.38
N SER A 72 6.02 -2.70 -11.88
CA SER A 72 4.67 -3.00 -12.36
C SER A 72 4.51 -2.89 -13.88
N GLY A 73 4.36 -4.04 -14.53
CA GLY A 73 4.31 -4.31 -15.96
C GLY A 73 5.37 -5.31 -16.48
N GLY A 74 6.15 -5.93 -15.59
CA GLY A 74 7.16 -6.95 -15.89
C GLY A 74 6.57 -8.31 -16.24
N GLY A 75 5.43 -8.66 -15.61
CA GLY A 75 4.71 -9.93 -15.81
C GLY A 75 5.53 -11.17 -15.45
N ASP A 76 6.52 -11.03 -14.57
CA ASP A 76 7.45 -12.08 -14.13
C ASP A 76 7.09 -12.70 -12.77
N ASP A 77 6.07 -12.17 -12.12
CA ASP A 77 5.52 -12.54 -10.82
C ASP A 77 4.26 -13.44 -10.93
N GLY A 78 3.74 -13.65 -12.14
CA GLY A 78 2.57 -14.49 -12.41
C GLY A 78 1.23 -13.79 -12.14
N CYS A 79 1.25 -12.50 -11.84
CA CYS A 79 0.09 -11.62 -11.77
C CYS A 79 -0.20 -11.06 -13.17
N ASP A 80 -1.46 -11.12 -13.63
CA ASP A 80 -1.88 -10.60 -14.93
C ASP A 80 -3.39 -10.34 -14.90
N VAL A 81 -3.78 -9.23 -14.30
CA VAL A 81 -5.19 -8.84 -14.10
C VAL A 81 -5.49 -7.57 -14.87
N HIS A 82 -6.46 -7.64 -15.79
CA HIS A 82 -6.88 -6.47 -16.52
C HIS A 82 -7.43 -5.39 -15.57
N ILE A 83 -7.03 -4.14 -15.73
CA ILE A 83 -7.36 -3.02 -14.81
C ILE A 83 -8.86 -2.82 -14.58
N CYS A 84 -9.67 -3.10 -15.61
CA CYS A 84 -11.13 -3.07 -15.55
C CYS A 84 -11.79 -4.21 -14.75
N CYS A 85 -11.01 -5.19 -14.28
CA CYS A 85 -11.47 -6.16 -13.28
C CYS A 85 -11.34 -5.63 -11.85
N ILE A 86 -10.52 -4.59 -11.64
CA ILE A 86 -10.20 -4.00 -10.34
C ILE A 86 -11.03 -2.73 -10.10
N LEU A 87 -11.13 -1.87 -11.13
CA LEU A 87 -11.89 -0.62 -11.07
C LEU A 87 -13.40 -0.87 -11.03
N ASP A 88 -14.10 -0.11 -10.16
CA ASP A 88 -15.56 -0.12 -10.10
C ASP A 88 -16.17 0.45 -11.39
N GLU A 89 -15.53 1.46 -11.97
CA GLU A 89 -15.88 2.05 -13.26
C GLU A 89 -14.69 1.98 -14.24
N CYS A 90 -14.77 1.07 -15.21
CA CYS A 90 -13.75 0.90 -16.24
C CYS A 90 -13.75 2.06 -17.26
N PRO A 91 -12.65 2.83 -17.41
CA PRO A 91 -12.54 3.91 -18.38
C PRO A 91 -12.71 3.42 -19.82
N ALA A 92 -13.36 4.23 -20.67
CA ALA A 92 -13.73 3.85 -22.03
C ALA A 92 -12.53 3.45 -22.92
N GLU A 93 -11.35 4.01 -22.65
CA GLU A 93 -10.12 3.71 -23.37
C GLU A 93 -9.58 2.29 -23.13
N TYR A 94 -9.89 1.69 -21.97
CA TYR A 94 -9.42 0.35 -21.60
C TYR A 94 -10.45 -0.76 -21.91
N GLN A 95 -11.66 -0.39 -22.33
CA GLN A 95 -12.71 -1.36 -22.66
C GLN A 95 -12.43 -2.17 -23.94
N GLY A 96 -11.48 -1.76 -24.77
CA GLY A 96 -11.20 -2.39 -26.07
C GLY A 96 -10.59 -3.79 -25.99
N SER A 97 -9.83 -4.07 -24.92
CA SER A 97 -9.20 -5.37 -24.62
C SER A 97 -9.87 -6.10 -23.46
N TYR A 98 -10.87 -5.48 -22.84
CA TYR A 98 -11.52 -5.99 -21.64
C TYR A 98 -12.50 -7.12 -21.95
N ASP A 99 -12.27 -8.30 -21.36
CA ASP A 99 -13.25 -9.38 -21.29
C ASP A 99 -13.67 -9.60 -19.82
N PRO A 100 -14.90 -9.22 -19.42
CA PRO A 100 -15.40 -9.44 -18.06
C PRO A 100 -15.38 -10.90 -17.61
N SER A 101 -15.36 -11.86 -18.53
CA SER A 101 -15.28 -13.29 -18.18
C SER A 101 -13.90 -13.70 -17.67
N GLU A 102 -12.86 -12.92 -17.96
CA GLU A 102 -11.50 -13.13 -17.46
C GLU A 102 -11.36 -12.68 -15.99
N CYS A 103 -12.18 -11.73 -15.53
CA CYS A 103 -12.20 -11.28 -14.12
C CYS A 103 -12.69 -12.34 -13.13
N ALA A 104 -13.36 -13.38 -13.61
CA ALA A 104 -13.79 -14.50 -12.78
C ALA A 104 -12.68 -15.56 -12.59
N THR A 105 -11.53 -15.37 -13.23
CA THR A 105 -10.37 -16.24 -13.05
C THR A 105 -9.74 -15.94 -11.71
N ALA A 106 -9.55 -16.98 -10.89
CA ALA A 106 -8.84 -16.83 -9.64
C ALA A 106 -7.39 -16.38 -9.91
N VAL A 107 -6.92 -15.45 -9.10
CA VAL A 107 -5.52 -15.07 -8.98
C VAL A 107 -4.70 -16.35 -8.75
N THR A 108 -3.61 -16.48 -9.49
CA THR A 108 -2.78 -17.69 -9.40
C THR A 108 -2.08 -17.75 -8.05
N GLN A 109 -1.80 -18.95 -7.54
CA GLN A 109 -1.01 -19.09 -6.31
C GLN A 109 0.39 -18.50 -6.49
N ASP A 110 0.96 -18.59 -7.69
CA ASP A 110 2.26 -17.97 -8.00
C ASP A 110 2.20 -16.44 -7.80
N CYS A 111 1.14 -15.77 -8.27
CA CYS A 111 0.91 -14.34 -8.00
C CYS A 111 0.80 -14.04 -6.51
N VAL A 112 0.02 -14.85 -5.76
CA VAL A 112 -0.14 -14.68 -4.31
C VAL A 112 1.19 -14.84 -3.57
N ASP A 113 1.97 -15.86 -3.92
CA ASP A 113 3.25 -16.17 -3.27
C ASP A 113 4.32 -15.13 -3.60
N ASN A 114 4.30 -14.56 -4.80
CA ASN A 114 5.27 -13.57 -5.25
C ASN A 114 4.92 -12.14 -4.81
N CYS A 115 3.63 -11.77 -4.79
CA CYS A 115 3.23 -10.40 -4.48
C CYS A 115 2.81 -10.21 -3.01
N GLY A 116 2.06 -11.18 -2.45
CA GLY A 116 1.47 -11.09 -1.12
C GLY A 116 2.42 -10.61 0.00
N PRO A 117 3.69 -11.06 0.06
CA PRO A 117 4.63 -10.61 1.07
C PRO A 117 5.02 -9.12 1.04
N PHE A 118 4.73 -8.42 -0.06
CA PHE A 118 5.08 -7.00 -0.26
C PHE A 118 3.88 -6.07 -0.09
N VAL A 119 2.66 -6.62 0.00
CA VAL A 119 1.43 -5.83 0.07
C VAL A 119 1.27 -5.23 1.46
N VAL A 120 1.12 -3.92 1.52
CA VAL A 120 0.86 -3.22 2.78
C VAL A 120 -0.55 -3.55 3.31
N PRO A 121 -0.75 -3.60 4.64
CA PRO A 121 -2.08 -3.77 5.21
C PRO A 121 -3.07 -2.74 4.65
N GLY A 122 -4.27 -3.17 4.29
CA GLY A 122 -5.29 -2.33 3.65
C GLY A 122 -5.34 -2.44 2.13
N CYS A 123 -4.33 -3.05 1.49
CA CYS A 123 -4.24 -3.16 0.04
C CYS A 123 -4.41 -4.59 -0.47
N ASP A 124 -4.77 -4.69 -1.75
CA ASP A 124 -4.60 -5.90 -2.55
C ASP A 124 -3.34 -5.85 -3.41
N CYS A 125 -2.98 -6.99 -4.01
CA CYS A 125 -1.77 -7.10 -4.83
C CYS A 125 -1.71 -6.18 -6.05
N PHE A 126 -2.84 -5.63 -6.49
CA PHE A 126 -2.94 -4.87 -7.74
C PHE A 126 -3.06 -3.36 -7.51
N GLY A 127 -2.90 -2.91 -6.26
CA GLY A 127 -2.97 -1.50 -5.88
C GLY A 127 -4.39 -0.97 -5.69
N CYS A 128 -5.37 -1.82 -5.37
CA CYS A 128 -6.60 -1.34 -4.73
C CYS A 128 -6.36 -1.27 -3.21
N CYS A 129 -6.58 -0.12 -2.59
CA CYS A 129 -6.27 0.11 -1.18
C CYS A 129 -7.42 0.77 -0.44
N THR A 130 -7.74 0.29 0.76
CA THR A 130 -8.58 1.00 1.72
C THR A 130 -7.73 2.03 2.43
N ILE A 131 -7.89 3.31 2.12
CA ILE A 131 -7.13 4.40 2.73
C ILE A 131 -8.09 5.34 3.47
N CYS A 132 -7.69 5.78 4.66
CA CYS A 132 -8.51 6.59 5.55
C CYS A 132 -8.02 8.03 5.65
N ALA A 133 -8.96 8.97 5.68
CA ALA A 133 -8.75 10.37 6.01
C ALA A 133 -9.65 10.74 7.19
N GLY A 134 -9.07 10.72 8.39
CA GLY A 134 -9.85 10.83 9.64
C GLY A 134 -10.85 9.67 9.78
N PRO A 135 -12.16 9.93 10.00
CA PRO A 135 -13.14 8.88 10.21
C PRO A 135 -13.62 8.18 8.93
N ASP A 136 -13.32 8.74 7.77
CA ASP A 136 -13.80 8.28 6.47
C ASP A 136 -12.70 7.46 5.78
N CYS A 137 -13.07 6.30 5.24
CA CYS A 137 -12.15 5.42 4.51
C CYS A 137 -12.72 5.08 3.14
N TYR A 138 -11.84 4.95 2.16
CA TYR A 138 -12.20 4.71 0.78
C TYR A 138 -11.33 3.66 0.13
N ASN A 139 -11.95 2.81 -0.70
CA ASN A 139 -11.21 1.97 -1.62
C ASN A 139 -10.82 2.80 -2.83
N ILE A 140 -9.53 3.05 -3.00
CA ILE A 140 -8.99 3.78 -4.15
C ILE A 140 -7.98 2.92 -4.90
N PHE A 141 -7.89 3.15 -6.20
CA PHE A 141 -6.92 2.50 -7.05
C PHE A 141 -5.67 3.36 -7.20
N ILE A 142 -4.57 2.89 -6.62
CA ILE A 142 -3.23 3.49 -6.70
C ILE A 142 -2.34 2.77 -7.73
N GLY A 143 -2.76 1.58 -8.19
CA GLY A 143 -1.95 0.72 -9.07
C GLY A 143 -1.61 1.29 -10.46
N SER A 144 -2.12 2.47 -10.82
CA SER A 144 -1.71 3.15 -12.03
C SER A 144 -1.86 4.66 -11.91
N PRO A 145 -0.76 5.39 -11.61
CA PRO A 145 -0.75 6.85 -11.58
C PRO A 145 -1.13 7.49 -12.92
N ARG A 146 -1.18 6.73 -14.03
CA ARG A 146 -1.71 7.20 -15.31
C ARG A 146 -3.22 7.44 -15.29
N ILE A 147 -3.97 6.62 -14.56
CA ILE A 147 -5.44 6.75 -14.46
C ILE A 147 -5.78 7.86 -13.47
N SER A 148 -4.97 7.99 -12.43
CA SER A 148 -5.19 8.86 -11.28
C SER A 148 -3.98 9.77 -10.99
N PRO A 149 -3.49 10.55 -11.97
CA PRO A 149 -2.27 11.34 -11.81
C PRO A 149 -2.39 12.47 -10.79
N ASP A 150 -3.62 12.85 -10.47
CA ASP A 150 -3.96 13.89 -9.51
C ASP A 150 -4.53 13.28 -8.20
N CYS A 151 -4.40 11.96 -8.00
CA CYS A 151 -4.84 11.32 -6.77
C CYS A 151 -3.75 11.40 -5.69
N ASP A 152 -4.15 11.95 -4.56
CA ASP A 152 -3.34 12.13 -3.36
C ASP A 152 -4.25 12.03 -2.13
N GLN A 153 -3.66 12.14 -0.94
CA GLN A 153 -4.41 12.05 0.31
C GLN A 153 -5.47 13.15 0.45
N ASP A 154 -5.19 14.36 -0.06
CA ASP A 154 -6.10 15.52 -0.01
C ASP A 154 -7.34 15.36 -0.91
N SER A 155 -7.24 14.55 -1.96
CA SER A 155 -8.28 14.31 -2.97
C SER A 155 -8.92 12.92 -2.90
N ILE A 156 -8.59 12.13 -1.88
CA ILE A 156 -9.03 10.74 -1.70
C ILE A 156 -10.56 10.54 -1.71
N ASP A 157 -11.33 11.57 -1.34
CA ASP A 157 -12.79 11.53 -1.34
C ASP A 157 -13.40 11.82 -2.72
N ASP A 158 -12.63 12.37 -3.68
CA ASP A 158 -13.06 12.63 -5.05
C ASP A 158 -12.84 11.40 -5.96
N PRO A 159 -13.90 10.70 -6.38
CA PRO A 159 -13.77 9.51 -7.25
C PRO A 159 -13.26 9.84 -8.65
N VAL A 160 -13.20 11.12 -9.05
CA VAL A 160 -12.63 11.55 -10.33
C VAL A 160 -11.12 11.67 -10.23
N ALA A 161 -10.60 12.20 -9.11
CA ALA A 161 -9.17 12.24 -8.84
C ALA A 161 -8.67 10.83 -8.50
N CYS A 162 -9.37 10.16 -7.58
CA CYS A 162 -9.05 8.85 -7.03
C CYS A 162 -10.11 7.79 -7.39
N PRO A 163 -9.94 7.07 -8.52
CA PRO A 163 -10.87 6.05 -8.97
C PRO A 163 -11.16 5.01 -7.90
N ARG A 164 -12.42 4.61 -7.80
CA ARG A 164 -12.85 3.56 -6.87
C ARG A 164 -12.56 2.18 -7.42
N CYS A 165 -12.26 1.25 -6.52
CA CYS A 165 -11.95 -0.12 -6.85
C CYS A 165 -12.55 -1.10 -5.83
N THR A 166 -12.59 -2.35 -6.24
CA THR A 166 -12.96 -3.47 -5.37
C THR A 166 -11.70 -4.27 -5.03
N LEU A 167 -11.41 -4.38 -3.72
CA LEU A 167 -10.30 -5.19 -3.22
C LEU A 167 -10.44 -6.65 -3.66
N SER A 168 -9.34 -7.22 -4.17
CA SER A 168 -9.20 -8.66 -4.34
C SER A 168 -9.26 -9.36 -2.98
N GLN A 169 -10.03 -10.45 -2.91
CA GLN A 169 -10.09 -11.31 -1.73
C GLN A 169 -9.04 -12.43 -1.76
N GLU A 170 -8.31 -12.55 -2.86
CA GLU A 170 -7.41 -13.68 -3.11
C GLU A 170 -5.94 -13.33 -2.90
N CYS A 171 -5.58 -12.05 -2.97
CA CYS A 171 -4.21 -11.57 -2.88
C CYS A 171 -4.14 -10.22 -2.17
N GLY A 172 -3.30 -10.13 -1.15
CA GLY A 172 -3.18 -8.97 -0.26
C GLY A 172 -3.84 -9.18 1.10
N ALA A 173 -3.90 -8.11 1.88
CA ALA A 173 -4.30 -8.18 3.27
C ALA A 173 -5.20 -6.99 3.64
N PRO A 174 -6.50 -7.19 3.89
CA PRO A 174 -7.37 -6.09 4.27
C PRO A 174 -6.98 -5.54 5.63
N CYS A 175 -7.14 -4.24 5.81
CA CYS A 175 -7.14 -3.64 7.12
C CYS A 175 -8.51 -3.87 7.80
N ASP A 176 -8.51 -3.89 9.13
CA ASP A 176 -9.70 -4.11 9.93
C ASP A 176 -9.47 -3.55 11.35
N PRO A 177 -9.77 -2.25 11.56
CA PRO A 177 -9.54 -1.61 12.85
C PRO A 177 -10.32 -2.28 13.99
N ALA A 178 -11.46 -2.93 13.70
CA ALA A 178 -12.22 -3.66 14.71
C ALA A 178 -11.50 -4.92 15.22
N ASN A 179 -10.57 -5.46 14.42
CA ASN A 179 -9.66 -6.54 14.78
C ASN A 179 -8.22 -6.04 14.96
N CYS A 180 -8.05 -4.75 15.25
CA CYS A 180 -6.77 -4.11 15.56
C CYS A 180 -5.77 -4.02 14.39
N ILE A 181 -6.22 -4.15 13.14
CA ILE A 181 -5.38 -4.01 11.96
C ILE A 181 -5.55 -2.60 11.41
N LEU A 182 -4.48 -1.79 11.43
CA LEU A 182 -4.51 -0.42 10.91
C LEU A 182 -4.78 -0.38 9.41
N CYS A 183 -5.56 0.61 8.98
CA CYS A 183 -5.60 1.02 7.58
C CYS A 183 -4.58 2.13 7.31
N PRO A 184 -4.07 2.27 6.08
CA PRO A 184 -3.31 3.44 5.66
C PRO A 184 -4.05 4.74 6.02
N GLY A 185 -3.33 5.72 6.59
CA GLY A 185 -3.91 6.97 7.10
C GLY A 185 -4.53 6.86 8.50
N GLN A 186 -4.25 5.76 9.22
CA GLN A 186 -4.60 5.59 10.62
C GLN A 186 -3.37 5.42 11.50
N THR A 187 -3.55 5.72 12.79
CA THR A 187 -2.57 5.52 13.84
C THR A 187 -3.16 4.63 14.94
N GLU A 188 -2.33 4.19 15.89
CA GLU A 188 -2.79 3.47 17.08
C GLU A 188 -3.90 4.21 17.86
N ALA A 189 -4.01 5.53 17.70
CA ALA A 189 -5.07 6.32 18.32
C ALA A 189 -6.47 6.08 17.71
N ASP A 190 -6.52 5.55 16.49
CA ASP A 190 -7.74 5.22 15.77
C ASP A 190 -8.24 3.80 16.08
N LEU A 191 -7.41 2.98 16.73
CA LEU A 191 -7.77 1.63 17.14
C LEU A 191 -8.75 1.63 18.34
N PRO A 192 -9.67 0.66 18.41
CA PRO A 192 -10.52 0.45 19.56
C PRO A 192 -9.74 0.23 20.87
N PRO A 193 -10.29 0.61 22.04
CA PRO A 193 -9.60 0.46 23.33
C PRO A 193 -9.18 -0.98 23.67
N GLU A 194 -9.87 -1.99 23.13
CA GLU A 194 -9.55 -3.41 23.28
C GLU A 194 -8.24 -3.83 22.62
N CYS A 195 -7.75 -3.06 21.63
CA CYS A 195 -6.48 -3.29 20.94
C CYS A 195 -5.26 -2.89 21.77
N THR A 196 -5.48 -2.32 22.96
CA THR A 196 -4.42 -1.86 23.87
C THR A 196 -3.42 -0.87 23.26
N GLY A 197 -3.80 -0.24 22.15
CA GLY A 197 -2.95 0.68 21.39
C GLY A 197 -1.89 -0.01 20.55
N GLU A 198 -2.04 -1.30 20.21
CA GLU A 198 -1.10 -2.04 19.37
C GLU A 198 -1.81 -2.50 18.09
N SER A 199 -1.13 -2.36 16.94
CA SER A 199 -1.57 -2.95 15.68
C SER A 199 -1.33 -4.47 15.68
N VAL A 200 -2.22 -5.22 15.03
CA VAL A 200 -2.04 -6.63 14.70
C VAL A 200 -1.81 -6.74 13.20
N CYS A 201 -0.85 -7.57 12.80
CA CYS A 201 -0.52 -7.75 11.39
C CYS A 201 -1.26 -8.96 10.77
N PRO A 202 -1.83 -8.83 9.55
CA PRO A 202 -2.70 -9.84 8.94
C PRO A 202 -2.10 -11.25 8.74
N ASN A 203 -0.78 -11.39 8.54
CA ASN A 203 -0.11 -12.67 8.33
C ASN A 203 0.95 -12.97 9.41
N ASP A 204 0.67 -12.56 10.64
CA ASP A 204 1.57 -12.72 11.80
C ASP A 204 2.92 -12.00 11.62
N GLU A 205 2.99 -10.97 10.77
CA GLU A 205 4.15 -10.08 10.69
C GLU A 205 4.38 -9.36 12.03
N LEU A 206 5.61 -8.87 12.22
CA LEU A 206 5.95 -8.12 13.42
C LEU A 206 5.30 -6.72 13.37
N PRO A 207 4.53 -6.32 14.40
CA PRO A 207 4.06 -4.94 14.51
C PRO A 207 5.25 -3.99 14.71
N CYS A 208 5.16 -2.81 14.12
CA CYS A 208 6.22 -1.81 14.17
C CYS A 208 5.65 -0.40 14.19
N THR A 209 6.47 0.55 14.59
CA THR A 209 6.20 1.99 14.47
C THR A 209 7.26 2.71 13.64
N VAL A 210 8.42 2.07 13.47
CA VAL A 210 9.53 2.55 12.63
C VAL A 210 10.27 1.35 12.02
N SER A 211 10.86 1.54 10.84
CA SER A 211 11.57 0.46 10.12
C SER A 211 12.78 -0.12 10.88
N ALA A 212 13.32 0.60 11.87
CA ALA A 212 14.39 0.09 12.73
C ALA A 212 13.95 -1.04 13.69
N GLU A 213 12.65 -1.30 13.79
CA GLU A 213 12.07 -2.41 14.58
C GLU A 213 11.95 -3.70 13.76
N CYS A 214 12.06 -3.60 12.44
CA CYS A 214 11.93 -4.71 11.51
C CYS A 214 13.26 -5.45 11.28
N GLU A 215 13.17 -6.68 10.77
CA GLU A 215 14.36 -7.44 10.40
C GLU A 215 15.02 -6.87 9.13
N ALA A 216 16.27 -7.26 8.87
CA ALA A 216 16.97 -6.80 7.68
C ALA A 216 16.29 -7.35 6.42
N GLY A 217 15.84 -6.47 5.53
CA GLY A 217 15.07 -6.82 4.35
C GLY A 217 13.58 -6.49 4.47
N ASP A 218 13.14 -5.98 5.62
CA ASP A 218 11.77 -5.56 5.86
C ASP A 218 11.71 -4.05 6.13
N TYR A 219 10.53 -3.48 5.90
CA TYR A 219 10.20 -2.07 6.06
C TYR A 219 8.89 -1.93 6.85
N CYS A 220 8.82 -0.94 7.74
CA CYS A 220 7.62 -0.72 8.53
C CYS A 220 6.58 0.03 7.69
N ALA A 221 5.53 -0.65 7.25
CA ALA A 221 4.44 -0.09 6.49
C ALA A 221 3.09 -0.29 7.21
N THR A 222 2.35 0.80 7.46
CA THR A 222 1.04 0.78 8.13
C THR A 222 1.07 -0.04 9.43
N GLY A 223 2.15 0.11 10.20
CA GLY A 223 2.31 -0.56 11.50
C GLY A 223 2.74 -2.03 11.45
N CYS A 224 3.15 -2.54 10.29
CA CYS A 224 3.62 -3.92 10.11
C CYS A 224 4.95 -3.98 9.36
N CYS A 225 5.83 -4.90 9.76
CA CYS A 225 7.07 -5.18 9.03
C CYS A 225 6.76 -5.99 7.77
N ILE A 226 6.82 -5.33 6.61
CA ILE A 226 6.55 -5.91 5.29
C ILE A 226 7.87 -6.13 4.56
N ALA A 227 7.97 -7.21 3.79
CA ALA A 227 9.20 -7.51 3.05
C ALA A 227 9.45 -6.44 1.97
N ILE A 228 10.71 -6.12 1.72
CA ILE A 228 11.12 -5.21 0.65
C ILE A 228 11.37 -6.05 -0.61
N PRO A 229 10.75 -5.74 -1.76
CA PRO A 229 11.03 -6.44 -3.00
C PRO A 229 12.50 -6.25 -3.41
N ASN A 230 13.10 -7.30 -3.97
CA ASN A 230 14.43 -7.17 -4.55
C ASN A 230 14.27 -6.58 -5.95
N VAL A 231 14.21 -5.26 -6.06
CA VAL A 231 14.14 -4.55 -7.33
C VAL A 231 15.35 -4.97 -8.19
N GLN A 232 15.13 -5.69 -9.30
CA GLN A 232 16.18 -6.16 -10.21
C GLN A 232 16.48 -5.18 -11.33
#